data_AF-A0A139X4I3-F1
#
_entry.id   AF-A0A139X4I3-F1
#
_cell.length_a   1.000
_cell.length_b   1.000
_cell.length_c   1.000
_cell.angle_alpha   90.00
_cell.angle_beta   90.00
_cell.angle_gamma   90.00
#
_symmetry.space_group_name_H-M   'P 1'
#
loop_
_entity.id
_entity.type
_entity.pdbx_description
1 polymer ?
#
loop_
_entity_poly.entity_id
_entity_poly.type
_entity_poly.pdbx_seq_one_letter_code
_entity_poly.pdbx_strand_id
1 'polypeptide(L)'
;MKKTLWNILLTLPRFLVLLFVVANTKAFGQEPTSESHRDLRVAELLEPVETENQELKPQQSDRFISQNSPQIIPIEPVKPSSEPPVTSVSQLSDVQPTDWAFQALQSLVERYSCIVGYPDSQYRGYRALTRYEFAAGLNACLDQVNQLIASSTANLVTQEDLTTLQRLSEEFRPELAELAGRLDNLEARTAQVEANRFSTTTKLVGNVIFLAADVFGDRVNNTPADDTEDDANAFFAYRAQLSFQTSFSGKDQLNAGLRADSIPNLGASTGTNMTRFAVDGSALFPANDLYLDNLYYRFPIGSKVNVWVGTRTINFPVYVPTLNQLNGNPTQGGFSRFGQFNPTVYRPGFDGAGAAVAYRFNDRLQLHLAWIADGLVSNQPNNGIFNNSSQAAIAQLSITPNKQLDLGLTYTRKYYPTNSGNNLTGGTGSAFARNPFGQNATISDNFGLEFSWKVNPRFTFGGWFGYTQANQVDGGDNDANIINCALTFAFPDLFSKGNLGGITIGIPPKVTSNDFISAGQQREDPDTSLHLETFYTFRINNNVRVTPIIYLITKPEHNDNNDPIWVGVLRTSFAF
;
A
#
# COMPACT_ATOMS: atom_id res chain seq x y z
N MET A 1 -34.01 -2.25 17.13
CA MET A 1 -33.22 -2.62 15.92
C MET A 1 -31.88 -1.87 15.74
N LYS A 2 -31.40 -1.00 16.65
CA LYS A 2 -30.17 -0.19 16.42
C LYS A 2 -28.84 -0.76 16.94
N LYS A 3 -28.83 -1.75 17.85
CA LYS A 3 -27.57 -2.32 18.40
C LYS A 3 -27.06 -3.56 17.66
N THR A 4 -27.95 -4.35 17.06
CA THR A 4 -27.59 -5.57 16.32
C THR A 4 -26.89 -5.27 14.99
N LEU A 5 -27.31 -4.23 14.25
CA LEU A 5 -26.67 -3.84 12.99
C LEU A 5 -25.23 -3.33 13.17
N TRP A 6 -24.96 -2.62 14.27
CA TRP A 6 -23.64 -2.07 14.60
C TRP A 6 -22.63 -3.15 14.97
N ASN A 7 -23.09 -4.19 15.69
CA ASN A 7 -22.23 -5.33 16.03
C ASN A 7 -21.91 -6.20 14.81
N ILE A 8 -22.83 -6.32 13.84
CA ILE A 8 -22.58 -7.02 12.57
C ILE A 8 -21.50 -6.29 11.74
N LEU A 9 -21.53 -4.95 11.72
CA LEU A 9 -20.52 -4.11 11.04
C LEU A 9 -19.12 -4.20 11.67
N LEU A 10 -19.02 -4.45 12.97
CA LEU A 10 -17.73 -4.60 13.68
C LEU A 10 -17.10 -5.99 13.49
N THR A 11 -17.89 -7.03 13.18
CA THR A 11 -17.41 -8.41 12.96
C THR A 11 -17.08 -8.73 11.50
N LEU A 12 -17.59 -7.93 10.56
CA LEU A 12 -17.36 -8.07 9.12
C LEU A 12 -15.88 -8.08 8.67
N PRO A 13 -14.94 -7.32 9.26
CA PRO A 13 -13.54 -7.33 8.83
C PRO A 13 -12.84 -8.67 9.06
N ARG A 14 -13.21 -9.41 10.13
CA ARG A 14 -12.61 -10.72 10.44
C ARG A 14 -13.17 -11.83 9.56
N PHE A 15 -14.43 -11.73 9.15
CA PHE A 15 -15.08 -12.71 8.29
C PHE A 15 -14.63 -12.60 6.82
N LEU A 16 -14.38 -11.38 6.33
CA LEU A 16 -13.88 -11.15 4.96
C LEU A 16 -12.49 -11.75 4.73
N VAL A 17 -11.57 -11.61 5.70
CA VAL A 17 -10.22 -12.19 5.61
C VAL A 17 -10.28 -13.73 5.52
N LEU A 18 -11.18 -14.38 6.27
CA LEU A 18 -11.39 -15.83 6.18
C LEU A 18 -12.08 -16.27 4.89
N LEU A 19 -13.02 -15.48 4.35
CA LEU A 19 -13.66 -15.79 3.06
C LEU A 19 -12.66 -15.74 1.90
N PHE A 20 -11.69 -14.82 1.92
CA PHE A 20 -10.64 -14.75 0.91
C PHE A 20 -9.68 -15.95 0.94
N VAL A 21 -9.43 -16.55 2.11
CA VAL A 21 -8.61 -17.77 2.22
C VAL A 21 -9.37 -19.01 1.74
N VAL A 22 -10.69 -19.09 1.98
CA VAL A 22 -11.50 -20.25 1.60
C VAL A 22 -11.93 -20.20 0.12
N ALA A 23 -12.06 -19.02 -0.50
CA ALA A 23 -12.42 -18.90 -1.92
C ALA A 23 -11.28 -19.29 -2.89
N ASN A 24 -10.02 -19.30 -2.43
CA ASN A 24 -8.84 -19.60 -3.27
C ASN A 24 -8.35 -21.05 -3.20
N THR A 25 -8.94 -21.91 -2.36
CA THR A 25 -8.52 -23.32 -2.26
C THR A 25 -8.94 -24.18 -3.45
N LYS A 26 -9.79 -23.66 -4.36
CA LYS A 26 -10.17 -24.35 -5.61
C LYS A 26 -9.20 -24.16 -6.77
N ALA A 27 -8.18 -23.30 -6.65
CA ALA A 27 -7.20 -23.06 -7.70
C ALA A 27 -6.05 -24.10 -7.76
N PHE A 28 -6.04 -25.12 -6.88
CA PHE A 28 -4.96 -26.11 -6.80
C PHE A 28 -5.36 -27.56 -7.15
N GLY A 29 -6.49 -27.77 -7.83
CA GLY A 29 -6.87 -29.12 -8.22
C GLY A 29 -7.90 -29.16 -9.33
N GLN A 30 -7.47 -28.94 -10.56
CA GLN A 30 -8.23 -29.39 -11.73
C GLN A 30 -7.27 -29.69 -12.89
N GLU A 31 -7.21 -30.97 -13.28
CA GLU A 31 -6.62 -31.43 -14.53
C GLU A 31 -7.38 -30.84 -15.72
N PRO A 32 -6.69 -30.39 -16.78
CA PRO A 32 -7.36 -29.86 -17.97
C PRO A 32 -7.89 -31.00 -18.84
N THR A 33 -9.18 -30.94 -19.16
CA THR A 33 -9.82 -31.75 -20.21
C THR A 33 -9.35 -31.30 -21.60
N SER A 34 -8.96 -32.28 -22.42
CA SER A 34 -8.45 -32.14 -23.78
C SER A 34 -9.54 -31.92 -24.84
N GLU A 35 -9.28 -31.02 -25.80
CA GLU A 35 -9.51 -31.08 -27.26
C GLU A 35 -9.26 -29.66 -27.82
N SER A 36 -8.67 -29.38 -28.98
CA SER A 36 -8.03 -30.12 -30.06
C SER A 36 -7.35 -29.05 -30.95
N HIS A 37 -6.05 -29.11 -31.21
CA HIS A 37 -5.43 -28.55 -32.42
C HIS A 37 -4.15 -29.32 -32.78
N ARG A 38 -4.00 -29.54 -34.10
CA ARG A 38 -3.21 -30.57 -34.77
C ARG A 38 -1.69 -30.29 -34.85
N ASP A 39 -0.97 -31.40 -34.73
CA ASP A 39 0.25 -31.82 -35.44
C ASP A 39 1.46 -30.89 -35.54
N LEU A 40 2.52 -31.23 -34.80
CA LEU A 40 3.89 -31.21 -35.31
C LEU A 40 4.64 -32.44 -34.76
N ARG A 41 5.00 -33.33 -35.68
CA ARG A 41 5.70 -34.60 -35.45
C ARG A 41 7.16 -34.38 -35.06
N VAL A 42 7.59 -34.99 -33.97
CA VAL A 42 8.98 -35.47 -33.77
C VAL A 42 8.91 -36.83 -33.08
N ALA A 43 9.05 -37.90 -33.88
CA ALA A 43 9.50 -39.21 -33.40
C ALA A 43 10.99 -39.04 -33.00
N GLU A 44 11.58 -39.68 -31.99
CA GLU A 44 11.58 -41.08 -31.59
C GLU A 44 12.55 -41.15 -30.39
N LEU A 45 12.30 -42.01 -29.39
CA LEU A 45 13.21 -42.54 -28.33
C LEU A 45 12.57 -42.52 -26.93
N LEU A 46 11.78 -43.55 -26.61
CA LEU A 46 11.58 -44.03 -25.23
C LEU A 46 11.33 -45.55 -25.26
N GLU A 47 12.16 -46.32 -24.54
CA GLU A 47 11.81 -47.66 -24.05
C GLU A 47 11.13 -47.53 -22.67
N PRO A 48 10.19 -48.41 -22.29
CA PRO A 48 9.39 -48.26 -21.09
C PRO A 48 10.03 -48.92 -19.86
N VAL A 49 9.98 -48.24 -18.71
CA VAL A 49 10.22 -48.84 -17.39
C VAL A 49 8.86 -48.99 -16.70
N GLU A 50 8.52 -50.24 -16.37
CA GLU A 50 7.33 -50.63 -15.60
C GLU A 50 7.35 -50.03 -14.20
N THR A 51 6.21 -49.54 -13.71
CA THR A 51 6.01 -49.18 -12.30
C THR A 51 4.98 -50.11 -11.68
N GLU A 52 5.42 -50.86 -10.68
CA GLU A 52 4.64 -51.80 -9.88
C GLU A 52 3.74 -51.03 -8.90
N ASN A 53 2.44 -51.33 -8.91
CA ASN A 53 1.46 -50.80 -7.96
C ASN A 53 1.50 -51.61 -6.66
N GLN A 54 1.71 -50.97 -5.52
CA GLN A 54 1.33 -51.51 -4.22
C GLN A 54 0.36 -50.58 -3.48
N GLU A 55 -0.87 -51.07 -3.32
CA GLU A 55 -1.88 -50.56 -2.40
C GLU A 55 -1.46 -50.75 -0.94
N LEU A 56 -1.67 -49.72 -0.11
CA LEU A 56 -1.72 -49.85 1.35
C LEU A 56 -2.98 -49.18 1.91
N LYS A 57 -3.74 -49.99 2.64
CA LYS A 57 -5.06 -49.72 3.25
C LYS A 57 -5.01 -48.66 4.37
N PRO A 58 -6.12 -47.96 4.67
CA PRO A 58 -6.18 -46.97 5.74
C PRO A 58 -6.32 -47.62 7.12
N GLN A 59 -5.43 -47.25 8.05
CA GLN A 59 -5.55 -47.59 9.47
C GLN A 59 -6.39 -46.52 10.21
N GLN A 60 -7.51 -46.98 10.78
CA GLN A 60 -8.26 -46.33 11.85
C GLN A 60 -7.35 -46.08 13.06
N SER A 61 -7.33 -44.83 13.53
CA SER A 61 -7.00 -44.52 14.92
C SER A 61 -8.02 -43.51 15.45
N ASP A 62 -8.94 -44.04 16.26
CA ASP A 62 -9.82 -43.28 17.14
C ASP A 62 -8.97 -42.54 18.18
N ARG A 63 -8.90 -41.20 18.07
CA ARG A 63 -8.83 -40.29 19.21
C ARG A 63 -9.50 -38.97 18.88
N PHE A 64 -10.74 -38.85 19.33
CA PHE A 64 -11.44 -37.58 19.47
C PHE A 64 -10.65 -36.64 20.39
N ILE A 65 -10.07 -35.58 19.84
CA ILE A 65 -9.74 -34.38 20.62
C ILE A 65 -10.87 -33.38 20.37
N SER A 66 -11.73 -33.27 21.38
CA SER A 66 -12.78 -32.27 21.48
C SER A 66 -12.20 -30.86 21.31
N GLN A 67 -12.83 -30.09 20.43
CA GLN A 67 -12.71 -28.64 20.37
C GLN A 67 -13.16 -28.04 21.71
N ASN A 68 -12.23 -27.61 22.55
CA ASN A 68 -12.54 -26.63 23.58
C ASN A 68 -12.48 -25.24 22.96
N SER A 69 -13.64 -24.76 22.51
CA SER A 69 -13.90 -23.31 22.47
C SER A 69 -13.69 -22.75 23.88
N PRO A 70 -13.02 -21.60 24.07
CA PRO A 70 -13.03 -20.94 25.37
C PRO A 70 -14.47 -20.58 25.71
N GLN A 71 -15.01 -21.20 26.76
CA GLN A 71 -16.32 -20.83 27.30
C GLN A 71 -16.27 -19.36 27.74
N ILE A 72 -17.20 -18.57 27.23
CA ILE A 72 -17.51 -17.25 27.78
C ILE A 72 -18.15 -17.51 29.14
N ILE A 73 -17.37 -17.34 30.21
CA ILE A 73 -17.89 -17.32 31.58
C ILE A 73 -18.75 -16.05 31.71
N PRO A 74 -20.03 -16.15 32.10
CA PRO A 74 -20.82 -14.98 32.47
C PRO A 74 -20.11 -14.25 33.60
N ILE A 75 -19.79 -12.97 33.39
CA ILE A 75 -19.30 -12.10 34.46
C ILE A 75 -20.48 -11.88 35.40
N GLU A 76 -20.55 -12.67 36.48
CA GLU A 76 -21.40 -12.33 37.61
C GLU A 76 -20.92 -11.01 38.25
N PRO A 77 -21.84 -10.14 38.69
CA PRO A 77 -21.46 -8.89 39.34
C PRO A 77 -20.72 -9.19 40.64
N VAL A 78 -19.43 -8.85 40.65
CA VAL A 78 -18.59 -8.86 41.85
C VAL A 78 -19.21 -7.91 42.88
N LYS A 79 -19.75 -8.48 43.96
CA LYS A 79 -20.04 -7.74 45.20
C LYS A 79 -18.74 -7.08 45.67
N PRO A 80 -18.75 -5.80 46.09
CA PRO A 80 -17.55 -5.15 46.62
C PRO A 80 -17.22 -5.76 47.97
N SER A 81 -16.30 -6.73 47.99
CA SER A 81 -15.63 -7.16 49.20
C SER A 81 -14.46 -6.22 49.45
N SER A 82 -14.57 -5.44 50.53
CA SER A 82 -13.51 -4.85 51.35
C SER A 82 -12.34 -4.20 50.63
N GLU A 83 -12.27 -2.88 50.82
CA GLU A 83 -11.13 -1.96 50.72
C GLU A 83 -9.75 -2.56 50.37
N PRO A 84 -8.97 -1.89 49.49
CA PRO A 84 -7.56 -2.26 49.29
C PRO A 84 -6.88 -2.30 50.66
N PRO A 85 -5.99 -3.27 50.94
CA PRO A 85 -5.25 -3.27 52.19
C PRO A 85 -4.56 -1.93 52.30
N VAL A 86 -4.96 -1.15 53.32
CA VAL A 86 -4.32 0.10 53.64
C VAL A 86 -2.90 -0.27 54.03
N THR A 87 -1.95 -0.05 53.13
CA THR A 87 -0.53 -0.12 53.45
C THR A 87 -0.31 0.88 54.58
N SER A 88 0.11 0.38 55.73
CA SER A 88 0.32 1.23 56.91
C SER A 88 1.30 2.34 56.54
N VAL A 89 0.98 3.58 56.89
CA VAL A 89 1.86 4.75 56.67
C VAL A 89 3.23 4.56 57.35
N SER A 90 3.36 3.59 58.27
CA SER A 90 4.62 3.14 58.86
C SER A 90 5.51 2.27 57.94
N GLN A 91 5.01 1.82 56.79
CA GLN A 91 5.76 1.10 55.75
C GLN A 91 6.39 2.05 54.70
N LEU A 92 6.15 3.36 54.82
CA LEU A 92 6.59 4.40 53.89
C LEU A 92 7.86 5.15 54.36
N SER A 93 8.50 4.72 55.45
CA SER A 93 9.75 5.36 55.87
C SER A 93 10.89 4.90 54.97
N ASP A 94 11.49 5.87 54.28
CA ASP A 94 12.73 5.67 53.54
C ASP A 94 13.82 5.13 54.46
N VAL A 95 14.68 4.28 53.90
CA VAL A 95 15.86 3.72 54.57
C VAL A 95 16.86 4.85 54.78
N GLN A 96 17.09 5.23 56.03
CA GLN A 96 18.00 6.30 56.40
C GLN A 96 19.45 5.80 56.42
N PRO A 97 20.45 6.66 56.17
CA PRO A 97 21.87 6.28 56.29
C PRO A 97 22.29 5.75 57.66
N THR A 98 21.52 6.06 58.70
CA THR A 98 21.74 5.57 60.08
C THR A 98 21.09 4.21 60.36
N ASP A 99 20.23 3.72 59.47
CA ASP A 99 19.53 2.46 59.68
C ASP A 99 20.47 1.27 59.47
N TRP A 100 20.25 0.21 60.25
CA TRP A 100 21.09 -0.99 60.21
C TRP A 100 21.14 -1.58 58.79
N ALA A 101 20.00 -1.58 58.07
CA ALA A 101 19.89 -2.13 56.73
C ALA A 101 20.78 -1.39 55.73
N PHE A 102 20.84 -0.05 55.86
CA PHE A 102 21.71 0.79 55.05
C PHE A 102 23.19 0.47 55.28
N GLN A 103 23.60 0.41 56.55
CA GLN A 103 24.99 0.12 56.93
C GLN A 103 25.40 -1.31 56.53
N ALA A 104 24.49 -2.27 56.66
CA ALA A 104 24.70 -3.65 56.27
C ALA A 104 24.88 -3.78 54.75
N LEU A 105 23.98 -3.21 53.94
CA LEU A 105 24.12 -3.23 52.49
C LEU A 105 25.37 -2.47 52.03
N GLN A 106 25.68 -1.32 52.66
CA GLN A 106 26.91 -0.57 52.35
C GLN A 106 28.16 -1.41 52.59
N SER A 107 28.26 -2.11 53.73
CA SER A 107 29.41 -2.98 54.02
C SER A 107 29.54 -4.12 53.00
N LEU A 108 28.43 -4.72 52.59
CA LEU A 108 28.40 -5.77 51.57
C LEU A 108 28.81 -5.22 50.20
N VAL A 109 28.35 -4.03 49.82
CA VAL A 109 28.72 -3.35 48.58
C VAL A 109 30.20 -3.03 48.53
N GLU A 110 30.77 -2.50 49.61
CA GLU A 110 32.20 -2.19 49.71
C GLU A 110 33.05 -3.46 49.65
N ARG A 111 32.60 -4.55 50.27
CA ARG A 111 33.33 -5.83 50.34
C ARG A 111 33.25 -6.64 49.04
N TYR A 112 32.07 -6.70 48.42
CA TYR A 112 31.80 -7.55 47.26
C TYR A 112 31.71 -6.76 45.94
N SER A 113 31.84 -5.43 45.99
CA SER A 113 31.73 -4.54 44.81
C SER A 113 30.47 -4.79 43.99
N CYS A 114 29.38 -5.12 44.67
CA CYS A 114 28.18 -5.70 44.05
C CYS A 114 27.19 -4.66 43.48
N ILE A 115 27.37 -3.39 43.82
CA ILE A 115 26.62 -2.27 43.22
C ILE A 115 27.64 -1.38 42.52
N VAL A 116 27.70 -1.49 41.19
CA VAL A 116 28.17 -0.37 40.36
C VAL A 116 27.08 0.69 40.52
N GLY A 117 27.42 1.91 40.92
CA GLY A 117 26.44 2.94 41.32
C GLY A 117 25.35 3.25 40.28
N TYR A 118 24.62 4.35 40.48
CA TYR A 118 23.74 4.90 39.44
C TYR A 118 24.49 5.03 38.10
N PRO A 119 23.84 5.20 36.93
CA PRO A 119 24.51 5.28 35.63
C PRO A 119 25.67 6.30 35.51
N ASP A 120 25.87 7.16 36.52
CA ASP A 120 26.99 8.09 36.73
C ASP A 120 28.17 7.51 37.58
N SER A 121 28.15 6.22 37.93
CA SER A 121 29.12 5.50 38.77
C SER A 121 29.32 6.07 40.18
N GLN A 122 28.40 6.90 40.69
CA GLN A 122 28.48 7.44 42.05
C GLN A 122 27.43 6.82 42.98
N TYR A 123 27.86 6.19 44.07
CA TYR A 123 26.98 5.78 45.17
C TYR A 123 26.69 6.98 46.08
N ARG A 124 25.44 7.44 46.09
CA ARG A 124 25.04 8.65 46.85
C ARG A 124 24.67 8.30 48.29
N GLY A 125 25.65 7.84 49.07
CA GLY A 125 25.45 7.30 50.42
C GLY A 125 24.97 8.27 51.51
N TYR A 126 24.79 9.56 51.20
CA TYR A 126 24.43 10.61 52.19
C TYR A 126 22.94 10.97 52.19
N ARG A 127 22.10 10.23 51.46
CA ARG A 127 20.66 10.49 51.38
C ARG A 127 19.88 9.24 51.79
N ALA A 128 18.69 9.46 52.33
CA ALA A 128 17.72 8.40 52.50
C ALA A 128 17.36 7.79 51.14
N LEU A 129 17.23 6.46 51.09
CA LEU A 129 16.79 5.72 49.92
C LEU A 129 15.36 5.25 50.13
N THR A 130 14.56 5.28 49.07
CA THR A 130 13.27 4.59 49.14
C THR A 130 13.49 3.09 49.37
N ARG A 131 12.57 2.43 50.07
CA ARG A 131 12.66 0.97 50.30
C ARG A 131 12.77 0.17 48.99
N TYR A 132 12.21 0.70 47.90
CA TYR A 132 12.32 0.16 46.54
C TYR A 132 13.71 0.34 45.91
N GLU A 133 14.31 1.53 46.06
CA GLU A 133 15.70 1.76 45.62
C GLU A 133 16.67 0.86 46.40
N PHE A 134 16.41 0.66 47.70
CA PHE A 134 17.19 -0.25 48.54
C PHE A 134 17.04 -1.71 48.08
N ALA A 135 15.81 -2.18 47.84
CA ALA A 135 15.54 -3.54 47.37
C ALA A 135 16.19 -3.83 46.01
N ALA A 136 16.22 -2.86 45.10
CA ALA A 136 16.93 -2.99 43.83
C ALA A 136 18.45 -3.17 44.01
N GLY A 137 19.06 -2.40 44.94
CA GLY A 137 20.47 -2.55 45.29
C GLY A 137 20.79 -3.88 45.98
N LEU A 138 19.91 -4.32 46.90
CA LEU A 138 20.03 -5.61 47.56
C LEU A 138 19.94 -6.79 46.57
N ASN A 139 19.01 -6.73 45.60
CA ASN A 139 18.86 -7.76 44.58
C ASN A 139 20.13 -7.88 43.72
N ALA A 140 20.68 -6.75 43.26
CA ALA A 140 21.96 -6.74 42.54
C ALA A 140 23.10 -7.34 43.38
N CYS A 141 23.09 -7.09 44.69
CA CYS A 141 24.10 -7.64 45.57
C CYS A 141 24.00 -9.15 45.77
N LEU A 142 22.78 -9.66 45.93
CA LEU A 142 22.49 -11.09 46.00
C LEU A 142 22.96 -11.80 44.72
N ASP A 143 22.71 -11.22 43.54
CA ASP A 143 23.12 -11.79 42.26
C ASP A 143 24.66 -11.91 42.14
N GLN A 144 25.40 -10.86 42.51
CA GLN A 144 26.86 -10.87 42.48
C GLN A 144 27.44 -11.88 43.47
N VAL A 145 26.90 -11.95 44.69
CA VAL A 145 27.35 -12.92 45.71
C VAL A 145 27.09 -14.36 45.24
N ASN A 146 25.93 -14.63 44.63
CA ASN A 146 25.62 -15.93 44.05
C ASN A 146 26.61 -16.31 42.92
N GLN A 147 27.00 -15.34 42.07
CA GLN A 147 28.01 -15.58 41.03
C GLN A 147 29.39 -15.89 41.61
N LEU A 148 29.82 -15.16 42.65
CA LEU A 148 31.11 -15.40 43.33
C LEU A 148 31.16 -16.77 44.03
N ILE A 149 30.04 -17.21 44.60
CA ILE A 149 29.88 -18.56 45.17
C ILE A 149 29.98 -19.62 44.06
N ALA A 150 29.29 -19.41 42.93
CA ALA A 150 29.28 -20.33 41.80
C ALA A 150 30.66 -20.44 41.11
N SER A 151 31.44 -19.36 41.07
CA SER A 151 32.79 -19.34 40.46
C SER A 151 33.89 -20.01 41.29
N SER A 152 33.56 -20.70 42.39
CA SER A 152 34.48 -21.51 43.21
C SER A 152 35.67 -20.78 43.84
N THR A 153 35.57 -19.49 44.12
CA THR A 153 36.52 -18.75 44.97
C THR A 153 36.08 -18.84 46.44
N ALA A 154 36.27 -20.03 47.02
CA ALA A 154 35.68 -20.48 48.29
C ALA A 154 36.15 -19.79 49.59
N ASN A 155 36.59 -18.53 49.57
CA ASN A 155 36.99 -17.81 50.79
C ASN A 155 36.57 -16.34 50.85
N LEU A 156 35.76 -15.86 49.90
CA LEU A 156 35.32 -14.46 49.91
C LEU A 156 34.04 -14.23 50.71
N VAL A 157 33.14 -15.22 50.78
CA VAL A 157 31.83 -15.06 51.43
C VAL A 157 31.85 -15.62 52.85
N THR A 158 31.74 -14.74 53.84
CA THR A 158 31.72 -15.14 55.26
C THR A 158 30.35 -15.63 55.70
N GLN A 159 30.29 -16.51 56.71
CA GLN A 159 29.03 -16.98 57.30
C GLN A 159 28.20 -15.79 57.86
N GLU A 160 28.88 -14.78 58.38
CA GLU A 160 28.27 -13.56 58.90
C GLU A 160 27.56 -12.76 57.80
N ASP A 161 28.17 -12.65 56.61
CA ASP A 161 27.57 -11.96 55.47
C ASP A 161 26.35 -12.70 54.93
N LEU A 162 26.37 -14.04 54.91
CA LEU A 162 25.21 -14.85 54.54
C LEU A 162 24.04 -14.64 55.51
N THR A 163 24.30 -14.59 56.82
CA THR A 163 23.25 -14.30 57.81
C THR A 163 22.72 -12.87 57.67
N THR A 164 23.59 -11.92 57.31
CA THR A 164 23.20 -10.52 57.07
C THR A 164 22.34 -10.40 55.82
N LEU A 165 22.71 -11.07 54.73
CA LEU A 165 21.92 -11.13 53.48
C LEU A 165 20.56 -11.81 53.68
N GLN A 166 20.50 -12.88 54.49
CA GLN A 166 19.25 -13.53 54.86
C GLN A 166 18.33 -12.58 55.63
N ARG A 167 18.88 -11.83 56.60
CA ARG A 167 18.10 -10.87 57.38
C ARG A 167 17.60 -9.70 56.52
N LEU A 168 18.44 -9.20 55.61
CA LEU A 168 18.06 -8.16 54.66
C LEU A 168 16.98 -8.64 53.68
N SER A 169 17.09 -9.88 53.17
CA SER A 169 16.09 -10.42 52.25
C SER A 169 14.74 -10.68 52.93
N GLU A 170 14.73 -11.03 54.22
CA GLU A 170 13.51 -11.15 55.02
C GLU A 170 12.84 -9.79 55.28
N GLU A 171 13.61 -8.75 55.60
CA GLU A 171 13.09 -7.41 55.90
C GLU A 171 12.53 -6.69 54.65
N PHE A 172 13.14 -6.93 53.48
CA PHE A 172 12.73 -6.35 52.19
C PHE A 172 12.00 -7.35 51.28
N ARG A 173 11.53 -8.47 51.85
CA ARG A 173 10.78 -9.49 51.13
C ARG A 173 9.60 -8.94 50.31
N PRO A 174 8.75 -8.02 50.81
CA PRO A 174 7.65 -7.50 50.01
C PRO A 174 8.12 -6.66 48.82
N GLU A 175 9.16 -5.84 48.98
CA GLU A 175 9.72 -5.01 47.90
C GLU A 175 10.48 -5.84 46.87
N LEU A 176 11.21 -6.88 47.30
CA LEU A 176 11.86 -7.85 46.42
C LEU A 176 10.84 -8.67 45.61
N ALA A 177 9.73 -9.07 46.23
CA ALA A 177 8.64 -9.77 45.55
C ALA A 177 7.94 -8.85 44.53
N GLU A 178 7.77 -7.56 44.83
CA GLU A 178 7.24 -6.58 43.87
C GLU A 178 8.21 -6.35 42.69
N LEU A 179 9.51 -6.24 42.97
CA LEU A 179 10.53 -6.10 41.92
C LEU A 179 10.57 -7.32 40.99
N ALA A 180 10.54 -8.53 41.56
CA ALA A 180 10.43 -9.78 40.81
C ALA A 180 9.14 -9.82 39.98
N GLY A 181 7.98 -9.46 40.57
CA GLY A 181 6.73 -9.39 39.84
C GLY A 181 6.71 -8.35 38.71
N ARG A 182 7.44 -7.24 38.85
CA ARG A 182 7.64 -6.25 37.77
C ARG A 182 8.56 -6.80 36.67
N LEU A 183 9.61 -7.52 37.03
CA LEU A 183 10.49 -8.20 36.07
C LEU A 183 9.72 -9.27 35.29
N ASP A 184 8.97 -10.13 35.97
CA ASP A 184 8.10 -11.14 35.35
C ASP A 184 7.06 -10.50 34.42
N ASN A 185 6.47 -9.37 34.82
CA ASN A 185 5.53 -8.64 33.97
C ASN A 185 6.20 -8.05 32.73
N LEU A 186 7.42 -7.51 32.87
CA LEU A 186 8.22 -6.98 31.78
C LEU A 186 8.66 -8.09 30.82
N GLU A 187 9.10 -9.24 31.34
CA GLU A 187 9.45 -10.43 30.57
C GLU A 187 8.22 -11.00 29.85
N ALA A 188 7.08 -11.14 30.54
CA ALA A 188 5.83 -11.59 29.92
C ALA A 188 5.34 -10.63 28.83
N ARG A 189 5.44 -9.31 29.03
CA ARG A 189 5.16 -8.30 27.98
C ARG A 189 6.15 -8.40 26.82
N THR A 190 7.42 -8.63 27.10
CA THR A 190 8.46 -8.78 26.07
C THR A 190 8.22 -10.03 25.24
N ALA A 191 7.98 -11.17 25.90
CA ALA A 191 7.61 -12.43 25.26
C ALA A 191 6.31 -12.31 24.45
N GLN A 192 5.31 -11.57 24.96
CA GLN A 192 4.08 -11.29 24.22
C GLN A 192 4.34 -10.40 22.99
N VAL A 193 5.21 -9.40 23.08
CA VAL A 193 5.60 -8.56 21.94
C VAL A 193 6.40 -9.35 20.91
N GLU A 194 7.32 -10.21 21.33
CA GLU A 194 8.10 -11.07 20.46
C GLU A 194 7.22 -12.12 19.77
N ALA A 195 6.34 -12.79 20.52
CA ALA A 195 5.42 -13.79 19.99
C ALA A 195 4.37 -13.22 19.02
N ASN A 196 4.03 -11.92 19.14
CA ASN A 196 3.05 -11.27 18.27
C ASN A 196 3.67 -10.35 17.19
N ARG A 197 4.98 -10.42 16.96
CA ARG A 197 5.63 -9.70 15.84
C ARG A 197 5.52 -10.51 14.55
N PHE A 198 4.68 -10.06 13.63
CA PHE A 198 4.58 -10.64 12.29
C PHE A 198 5.91 -10.57 11.52
N SER A 199 6.66 -9.48 11.69
CA SER A 199 8.04 -9.28 11.26
C SER A 199 8.56 -7.97 11.87
N THR A 200 9.84 -7.90 12.27
CA THR A 200 10.45 -6.64 12.73
C THR A 200 10.74 -5.67 11.58
N THR A 201 10.81 -6.18 10.35
CA THR A 201 11.23 -5.44 9.16
C THR A 201 10.10 -5.25 8.15
N THR A 202 9.04 -6.05 8.21
CA THR A 202 7.92 -6.03 7.26
C THR A 202 6.63 -5.56 7.89
N LYS A 203 5.95 -4.61 7.23
CA LYS A 203 4.59 -4.17 7.54
C LYS A 203 3.64 -4.58 6.43
N LEU A 204 2.47 -5.08 6.81
CA LEU A 204 1.35 -5.30 5.89
C LEU A 204 0.51 -4.02 5.84
N VAL A 205 0.18 -3.58 4.63
CA VAL A 205 -0.76 -2.48 4.36
C VAL A 205 -1.88 -3.02 3.49
N GLY A 206 -3.12 -3.01 3.99
CA GLY A 206 -4.29 -3.51 3.27
C GLY A 206 -5.22 -2.40 2.81
N ASN A 207 -5.75 -2.51 1.59
CA ASN A 207 -6.88 -1.70 1.14
C ASN A 207 -7.93 -2.54 0.41
N VAL A 208 -9.21 -2.25 0.67
CA VAL A 208 -10.34 -2.88 -0.01
C VAL A 208 -11.32 -1.80 -0.43
N ILE A 209 -11.77 -1.87 -1.67
CA ILE A 209 -12.74 -0.96 -2.27
C ILE A 209 -13.93 -1.80 -2.71
N PHE A 210 -15.13 -1.40 -2.29
CA PHE A 210 -16.39 -1.83 -2.90
C PHE A 210 -16.97 -0.69 -3.72
N LEU A 211 -17.57 -1.05 -4.84
CA LEU A 211 -18.10 -0.11 -5.81
C LEU A 211 -19.49 -0.57 -6.25
N ALA A 212 -20.47 0.29 -6.06
CA ALA A 212 -21.73 0.23 -6.79
C ALA A 212 -21.69 1.33 -7.84
N ALA A 213 -21.91 1.01 -9.11
CA ALA A 213 -21.87 2.01 -10.18
C ALA A 213 -22.83 1.67 -11.30
N ASP A 214 -23.13 2.70 -12.09
CA ASP A 214 -23.91 2.59 -13.32
C ASP A 214 -23.45 3.66 -14.32
N VAL A 215 -23.75 3.42 -15.59
CA VAL A 215 -23.54 4.36 -16.69
C VAL A 215 -24.89 4.65 -17.32
N PHE A 216 -25.11 5.89 -17.72
CA PHE A 216 -26.34 6.31 -18.39
C PHE A 216 -25.99 7.09 -19.66
N GLY A 217 -26.71 6.79 -20.73
CA GLY A 217 -26.57 7.46 -22.02
C GLY A 217 -26.11 6.50 -23.10
N ASP A 218 -26.47 6.84 -24.33
CA ASP A 218 -26.27 5.96 -25.47
C ASP A 218 -24.80 5.64 -25.67
N ARG A 219 -24.56 4.37 -26.00
CA ARG A 219 -23.26 3.82 -26.29
C ARG A 219 -22.70 4.50 -27.53
N VAL A 220 -21.41 4.83 -27.51
CA VAL A 220 -20.74 5.40 -28.68
C VAL A 220 -20.73 4.39 -29.82
N ASN A 221 -21.19 4.81 -31.00
CA ASN A 221 -21.09 4.01 -32.21
C ASN A 221 -19.62 3.89 -32.65
N ASN A 222 -19.00 2.77 -32.34
CA ASN A 222 -17.65 2.44 -32.78
C ASN A 222 -17.60 1.15 -33.61
N THR A 223 -18.76 0.63 -34.01
CA THR A 223 -18.88 -0.59 -34.82
C THR A 223 -19.70 -0.31 -36.09
N PRO A 224 -19.60 -1.14 -37.13
CA PRO A 224 -20.48 -1.02 -38.30
C PRO A 224 -21.96 -1.35 -38.02
N ALA A 225 -22.28 -1.92 -36.85
CA ALA A 225 -23.59 -2.49 -36.56
C ALA A 225 -24.62 -1.47 -36.03
N ASP A 226 -24.24 -0.20 -35.87
CA ASP A 226 -25.05 0.87 -35.25
C ASP A 226 -25.67 0.45 -33.91
N ASP A 227 -24.83 -0.16 -33.07
CA ASP A 227 -25.16 -0.64 -31.72
C ASP A 227 -25.02 0.48 -30.69
N THR A 228 -25.84 1.52 -30.81
CA THR A 228 -25.78 2.73 -29.95
C THR A 228 -26.66 2.67 -28.71
N GLU A 229 -27.53 1.67 -28.60
CA GLU A 229 -28.42 1.53 -27.44
C GLU A 229 -27.60 1.34 -26.15
N ASP A 230 -28.06 2.00 -25.08
CA ASP A 230 -27.51 1.80 -23.74
C ASP A 230 -27.80 0.37 -23.23
N ASP A 231 -26.76 -0.46 -23.19
CA ASP A 231 -26.79 -1.82 -22.65
C ASP A 231 -26.17 -1.91 -21.24
N ALA A 232 -25.74 -0.77 -20.67
CA ALA A 232 -25.15 -0.72 -19.35
C ALA A 232 -26.21 -0.98 -18.28
N ASN A 233 -25.79 -1.68 -17.23
CA ASN A 233 -26.63 -1.98 -16.09
C ASN A 233 -25.86 -1.71 -14.81
N ALA A 234 -26.57 -1.29 -13.77
CA ALA A 234 -26.01 -1.16 -12.44
C ALA A 234 -25.26 -2.42 -12.00
N PHE A 235 -24.02 -2.25 -11.53
CA PHE A 235 -23.16 -3.34 -11.11
C PHE A 235 -22.54 -3.09 -9.74
N PHE A 236 -22.15 -4.18 -9.09
CA PHE A 236 -21.42 -4.17 -7.83
C PHE A 236 -20.13 -4.97 -7.97
N ALA A 237 -19.01 -4.34 -7.62
CA ALA A 237 -17.68 -4.91 -7.79
C ALA A 237 -16.76 -4.56 -6.63
N TYR A 238 -15.59 -5.22 -6.57
CA TYR A 238 -14.60 -4.95 -5.54
C TYR A 238 -13.18 -4.91 -6.09
N ARG A 239 -12.28 -4.29 -5.33
CA ARG A 239 -10.83 -4.39 -5.46
C ARG A 239 -10.20 -4.57 -4.08
N ALA A 240 -9.43 -5.63 -3.89
CA ALA A 240 -8.66 -5.87 -2.68
C ALA A 240 -7.16 -5.87 -3.01
N GLN A 241 -6.35 -5.17 -2.22
CA GLN A 241 -4.91 -5.12 -2.39
C GLN A 241 -4.21 -5.24 -1.02
N LEU A 242 -3.19 -6.09 -0.99
CA LEU A 242 -2.32 -6.32 0.16
C LEU A 242 -0.88 -5.96 -0.24
N SER A 243 -0.23 -5.06 0.49
CA SER A 243 1.15 -4.66 0.23
C SER A 243 2.05 -5.00 1.40
N PHE A 244 3.11 -5.77 1.14
CA PHE A 244 4.15 -6.09 2.09
C PHE A 244 5.31 -5.09 1.90
N GLN A 245 5.50 -4.22 2.89
CA GLN A 245 6.53 -3.20 2.91
C GLN A 245 7.66 -3.63 3.85
N THR A 246 8.78 -4.06 3.29
CA THR A 246 9.94 -4.55 4.04
C THR A 246 11.09 -3.54 3.99
N SER A 247 11.71 -3.25 5.13
CA SER A 247 12.92 -2.43 5.21
C SER A 247 14.09 -3.22 5.81
N PHE A 248 15.26 -3.14 5.19
CA PHE A 248 16.48 -3.82 5.61
C PHE A 248 17.47 -2.89 6.32
N SER A 249 17.45 -1.59 6.00
CA SER A 249 18.32 -0.57 6.61
C SER A 249 17.58 0.49 7.44
N GLY A 250 16.24 0.43 7.48
CA GLY A 250 15.39 1.45 8.11
C GLY A 250 15.14 2.70 7.24
N LYS A 251 15.82 2.81 6.09
CA LYS A 251 15.64 3.92 5.13
C LYS A 251 15.22 3.47 3.73
N ASP A 252 15.34 2.17 3.45
CA ASP A 252 14.92 1.51 2.23
C ASP A 252 13.53 0.88 2.39
N GLN A 253 12.92 0.48 1.26
CA GLN A 253 11.63 -0.17 1.24
C GLN A 253 11.51 -1.08 0.01
N LEU A 254 11.38 -2.39 0.22
CA LEU A 254 10.87 -3.34 -0.76
C LEU A 254 9.35 -3.39 -0.63
N ASN A 255 8.66 -3.17 -1.75
CA ASN A 255 7.22 -3.27 -1.84
C ASN A 255 6.84 -4.46 -2.73
N ALA A 256 6.11 -5.42 -2.16
CA ALA A 256 5.48 -6.51 -2.88
C ALA A 256 3.97 -6.44 -2.67
N GLY A 257 3.23 -6.14 -3.75
CA GLY A 257 1.78 -5.99 -3.73
C GLY A 257 1.07 -7.19 -4.35
N LEU A 258 0.05 -7.71 -3.68
CA LEU A 258 -0.92 -8.66 -4.23
C LEU A 258 -2.26 -7.96 -4.43
N ARG A 259 -2.98 -8.30 -5.49
CA ARG A 259 -4.30 -7.73 -5.80
C ARG A 259 -5.24 -8.79 -6.35
N ALA A 260 -6.52 -8.63 -6.03
CA ALA A 260 -7.64 -9.32 -6.67
C ALA A 260 -8.79 -8.32 -6.84
N ASP A 261 -9.45 -8.32 -7.99
CA ASP A 261 -10.56 -7.40 -8.25
C ASP A 261 -11.52 -7.91 -9.32
N SER A 262 -12.69 -7.27 -9.36
CA SER A 262 -13.77 -7.55 -10.32
C SER A 262 -14.34 -6.28 -10.95
N ILE A 263 -13.65 -5.13 -10.80
CA ILE A 263 -14.13 -3.85 -11.32
C ILE A 263 -13.96 -3.86 -12.84
N PRO A 264 -15.05 -3.81 -13.63
CA PRO A 264 -14.96 -3.89 -15.08
C PRO A 264 -14.34 -2.64 -15.68
N ASN A 265 -13.74 -2.80 -16.86
CA ASN A 265 -13.43 -1.69 -17.75
C ASN A 265 -14.68 -1.35 -18.58
N LEU A 266 -15.22 -0.16 -18.40
CA LEU A 266 -16.45 0.31 -19.05
C LEU A 266 -16.31 0.61 -20.55
N GLY A 267 -15.08 0.61 -21.10
CA GLY A 267 -14.85 1.00 -22.48
C GLY A 267 -15.51 0.08 -23.50
N ALA A 268 -15.66 -1.20 -23.16
CA ALA A 268 -16.40 -2.14 -23.99
C ALA A 268 -17.89 -1.79 -24.01
N SER A 269 -18.57 -1.64 -22.87
CA SER A 269 -20.02 -1.37 -22.77
C SER A 269 -20.41 0.01 -23.30
N THR A 270 -19.58 1.03 -23.07
CA THR A 270 -19.91 2.43 -23.42
C THR A 270 -19.39 2.86 -24.79
N GLY A 271 -18.61 2.00 -25.45
CA GLY A 271 -17.97 2.32 -26.73
C GLY A 271 -16.79 3.31 -26.64
N THR A 272 -16.48 3.84 -25.45
CA THR A 272 -15.43 4.84 -25.24
C THR A 272 -14.56 4.57 -24.01
N ASN A 273 -13.26 4.86 -24.10
CA ASN A 273 -12.38 4.79 -22.92
C ASN A 273 -12.51 6.00 -21.98
N MET A 274 -13.29 7.02 -22.34
CA MET A 274 -13.48 8.22 -21.51
C MET A 274 -14.24 7.91 -20.21
N THR A 275 -14.99 6.80 -20.17
CA THR A 275 -15.77 6.35 -19.00
C THR A 275 -14.96 5.55 -17.98
N ARG A 276 -13.67 5.29 -18.24
CA ARG A 276 -12.86 4.38 -17.41
C ARG A 276 -12.62 4.88 -15.99
N PHE A 277 -12.53 3.92 -15.07
CA PHE A 277 -12.12 4.17 -13.70
C PHE A 277 -10.60 4.12 -13.53
N ALA A 278 -10.09 4.82 -12.52
CA ALA A 278 -8.68 4.75 -12.13
C ALA A 278 -8.31 3.41 -11.47
N VAL A 279 -9.30 2.64 -11.03
CA VAL A 279 -9.16 1.40 -10.26
C VAL A 279 -9.76 0.18 -10.96
N ASP A 280 -10.08 0.28 -12.25
CA ASP A 280 -10.56 -0.85 -13.03
C ASP A 280 -9.54 -2.00 -13.08
N GLY A 281 -10.05 -3.19 -13.41
CA GLY A 281 -9.25 -4.40 -13.48
C GLY A 281 -8.24 -4.39 -14.63
N SER A 282 -7.21 -5.21 -14.47
CA SER A 282 -6.23 -5.42 -15.53
C SER A 282 -6.81 -6.33 -16.61
N ALA A 283 -6.53 -6.03 -17.89
CA ALA A 283 -6.87 -6.93 -19.00
C ALA A 283 -5.98 -8.18 -19.03
N LEU A 284 -4.92 -8.22 -18.23
CA LEU A 284 -3.91 -9.28 -18.21
C LEU A 284 -4.26 -10.43 -17.25
N PHE A 285 -5.14 -10.18 -16.29
CA PHE A 285 -5.52 -11.13 -15.26
C PHE A 285 -7.03 -11.30 -15.29
N PRO A 286 -7.53 -12.54 -15.27
CA PRO A 286 -8.96 -12.78 -15.12
C PRO A 286 -9.53 -12.11 -13.87
N ALA A 287 -10.79 -11.70 -13.94
CA ALA A 287 -11.47 -11.13 -12.80
C ALA A 287 -11.53 -12.12 -11.63
N ASN A 288 -11.36 -11.61 -10.41
CA ASN A 288 -11.30 -12.33 -9.14
C ASN A 288 -10.02 -13.14 -8.87
N ASP A 289 -9.08 -13.22 -9.82
CA ASP A 289 -7.80 -13.91 -9.60
C ASP A 289 -6.88 -13.09 -8.68
N LEU A 290 -6.10 -13.80 -7.86
CA LEU A 290 -5.04 -13.18 -7.07
C LEU A 290 -3.76 -13.11 -7.90
N TYR A 291 -3.22 -11.91 -8.08
CA TYR A 291 -2.00 -11.71 -8.84
C TYR A 291 -1.03 -10.73 -8.16
N LEU A 292 0.25 -10.81 -8.54
CA LEU A 292 1.26 -9.85 -8.14
C LEU A 292 0.95 -8.51 -8.82
N ASP A 293 0.58 -7.48 -8.06
CA ASP A 293 0.20 -6.17 -8.58
C ASP A 293 1.42 -5.28 -8.85
N ASN A 294 2.40 -5.32 -7.96
CA ASN A 294 3.61 -4.51 -8.08
C ASN A 294 4.78 -5.15 -7.32
N LEU A 295 6.00 -4.92 -7.83
CA LEU A 295 7.24 -5.39 -7.20
C LEU A 295 8.38 -4.41 -7.50
N TYR A 296 8.78 -3.65 -6.49
CA TYR A 296 9.85 -2.67 -6.61
C TYR A 296 10.57 -2.44 -5.28
N TYR A 297 11.84 -2.04 -5.37
CA TYR A 297 12.69 -1.68 -4.25
C TYR A 297 13.10 -0.22 -4.36
N ARG A 298 12.94 0.53 -3.27
CA ARG A 298 13.36 1.92 -3.12
C ARG A 298 14.46 2.03 -2.08
N PHE A 299 15.52 2.74 -2.39
CA PHE A 299 16.59 3.01 -1.43
C PHE A 299 17.23 4.39 -1.66
N PRO A 300 17.67 5.07 -0.59
CA PRO A 300 18.40 6.32 -0.71
C PRO A 300 19.88 6.08 -0.99
N ILE A 301 20.51 7.00 -1.73
CA ILE A 301 21.95 7.15 -1.83
C ILE A 301 22.31 8.52 -1.24
N GLY A 302 22.91 8.52 -0.04
CA GLY A 302 23.12 9.74 0.73
C GLY A 302 21.80 10.41 1.15
N SER A 303 21.76 11.74 1.18
CA SER A 303 20.59 12.52 1.63
C SER A 303 19.82 13.22 0.49
N LYS A 304 20.33 13.14 -0.73
CA LYS A 304 19.81 13.87 -1.91
C LYS A 304 19.24 12.97 -2.99
N VAL A 305 19.59 11.69 -3.01
CA VAL A 305 19.22 10.77 -4.09
C VAL A 305 18.35 9.66 -3.55
N ASN A 306 17.23 9.40 -4.22
CA ASN A 306 16.44 8.18 -4.05
C ASN A 306 16.42 7.42 -5.37
N VAL A 307 16.56 6.10 -5.29
CA VAL A 307 16.53 5.21 -6.45
C VAL A 307 15.40 4.21 -6.26
N TRP A 308 14.72 3.89 -7.35
CA TRP A 308 13.75 2.81 -7.45
C TRP A 308 14.21 1.87 -8.55
N VAL A 309 14.08 0.57 -8.30
CA VAL A 309 14.22 -0.48 -9.32
C VAL A 309 13.10 -1.48 -9.13
N GLY A 310 12.50 -1.95 -10.21
CA GLY A 310 11.40 -2.90 -10.12
C GLY A 310 11.21 -3.67 -11.41
N THR A 311 10.61 -4.84 -11.28
CA THR A 311 10.29 -5.71 -12.42
C THR A 311 8.82 -5.62 -12.81
N ARG A 312 8.01 -4.90 -12.02
CA ARG A 312 6.57 -4.82 -12.25
C ARG A 312 5.92 -3.57 -11.66
N THR A 313 5.11 -2.93 -12.48
CA THR A 313 4.26 -1.77 -12.12
C THR A 313 5.05 -0.61 -11.50
N ILE A 314 6.28 -0.37 -11.99
CA ILE A 314 7.04 0.85 -11.67
C ILE A 314 6.55 2.03 -12.53
N ASN A 315 5.25 2.32 -12.46
CA ASN A 315 4.61 3.40 -13.21
C ASN A 315 5.04 4.78 -12.68
N PHE A 316 5.02 5.80 -13.55
CA PHE A 316 5.56 7.14 -13.23
C PHE A 316 5.06 7.74 -11.91
N PRO A 317 3.77 7.68 -11.55
CA PRO A 317 3.27 8.24 -10.28
C PRO A 317 3.86 7.61 -9.00
N VAL A 318 4.56 6.48 -9.09
CA VAL A 318 5.22 5.83 -7.92
C VAL A 318 6.42 6.66 -7.42
N TYR A 319 7.07 7.41 -8.30
CA TYR A 319 8.30 8.14 -8.00
C TYR A 319 8.32 9.58 -8.53
N VAL A 320 7.37 9.94 -9.41
CA VAL A 320 7.19 11.30 -9.91
C VAL A 320 5.91 11.91 -9.30
N PRO A 321 5.99 13.08 -8.62
CA PRO A 321 4.82 13.71 -8.06
C PRO A 321 3.92 14.30 -9.16
N THR A 322 2.64 13.97 -9.14
CA THR A 322 1.63 14.37 -10.16
C THR A 322 0.85 15.64 -9.81
N LEU A 323 1.24 16.32 -8.73
CA LEU A 323 0.74 17.61 -8.26
C LEU A 323 -0.80 17.80 -8.22
N ASN A 324 -1.60 16.73 -8.18
CA ASN A 324 -3.05 16.82 -8.06
C ASN A 324 -3.50 16.40 -6.65
N GLN A 325 -4.00 17.33 -5.84
CA GLN A 325 -4.50 17.02 -4.50
C GLN A 325 -5.79 16.18 -4.48
N LEU A 326 -6.54 16.14 -5.60
CA LEU A 326 -7.67 15.23 -5.76
C LEU A 326 -7.22 13.79 -6.02
N ASN A 327 -5.94 13.58 -6.34
CA ASN A 327 -5.31 12.28 -6.45
C ASN A 327 -4.55 11.97 -5.17
N GLY A 328 -5.18 11.23 -4.26
CA GLY A 328 -4.60 10.91 -2.98
C GLY A 328 -5.03 9.53 -2.53
N ASN A 329 -4.23 8.51 -2.87
CA ASN A 329 -4.46 7.09 -2.56
C ASN A 329 -5.70 6.49 -3.28
N PRO A 330 -5.66 5.26 -3.83
CA PRO A 330 -6.84 4.63 -4.45
C PRO A 330 -8.11 4.61 -3.57
N THR A 331 -7.97 4.81 -2.25
CA THR A 331 -9.06 4.88 -1.26
C THR A 331 -9.66 6.29 -1.04
N GLN A 332 -9.15 7.34 -1.67
CA GLN A 332 -9.64 8.71 -1.51
C GLN A 332 -9.48 9.51 -2.82
N GLY A 333 -10.31 10.55 -2.99
CA GLY A 333 -10.16 11.47 -4.13
C GLY A 333 -10.93 11.05 -5.38
N GLY A 334 -10.55 11.62 -6.52
CA GLY A 334 -11.18 11.42 -7.82
C GLY A 334 -11.18 9.96 -8.25
N PHE A 335 -12.11 9.59 -9.12
CA PHE A 335 -12.39 8.21 -9.45
C PHE A 335 -12.21 7.86 -10.92
N SER A 336 -12.52 8.80 -11.83
CA SER A 336 -12.26 8.56 -13.24
C SER A 336 -10.76 8.44 -13.49
N ARG A 337 -10.41 7.70 -14.53
CA ARG A 337 -9.03 7.55 -14.97
C ARG A 337 -8.42 8.89 -15.37
N PHE A 338 -9.19 9.72 -16.08
CA PHE A 338 -8.78 11.06 -16.50
C PHE A 338 -8.53 12.00 -15.31
N GLY A 339 -9.41 12.02 -14.33
CA GLY A 339 -9.36 12.95 -13.20
C GLY A 339 -8.18 12.78 -12.24
N GLN A 340 -7.34 11.76 -12.42
CA GLN A 340 -6.18 11.51 -11.56
C GLN A 340 -5.03 12.48 -11.81
N PHE A 341 -4.63 12.68 -13.07
CA PHE A 341 -3.44 13.43 -13.49
C PHE A 341 -3.32 13.42 -15.01
N ASN A 342 -2.40 14.22 -15.57
CA ASN A 342 -2.13 14.26 -17.00
C ASN A 342 -1.81 12.87 -17.60
N PRO A 343 -2.72 12.25 -18.37
CA PRO A 343 -2.54 10.88 -18.82
C PRO A 343 -1.41 10.73 -19.85
N THR A 344 -1.15 11.75 -20.69
CA THR A 344 -0.18 11.63 -21.78
C THR A 344 1.26 11.58 -21.27
N VAL A 345 1.57 12.20 -20.12
CA VAL A 345 2.93 12.15 -19.57
C VAL A 345 3.11 11.06 -18.50
N TYR A 346 2.10 10.79 -17.65
CA TYR A 346 2.26 9.85 -16.51
C TYR A 346 1.79 8.43 -16.77
N ARG A 347 1.02 8.16 -17.85
CA ARG A 347 0.60 6.79 -18.17
C ARG A 347 1.43 6.23 -19.32
N PRO A 348 2.33 5.27 -19.07
CA PRO A 348 3.08 4.62 -20.14
C PRO A 348 2.21 3.70 -21.02
N GLY A 349 1.04 3.28 -20.52
CA GLY A 349 0.11 2.42 -21.27
C GLY A 349 0.41 0.92 -21.22
N PHE A 350 1.42 0.52 -20.45
CA PHE A 350 1.80 -0.86 -20.13
C PHE A 350 2.29 -0.95 -18.67
N ASP A 351 2.48 -2.17 -18.15
CA ASP A 351 3.01 -2.38 -16.80
C ASP A 351 4.54 -2.29 -16.81
N GLY A 352 5.09 -1.24 -16.19
CA GLY A 352 6.52 -0.93 -16.28
C GLY A 352 7.44 -1.85 -15.46
N ALA A 353 8.53 -2.31 -16.06
CA ALA A 353 9.76 -2.79 -15.42
C ALA A 353 10.91 -1.83 -15.74
N GLY A 354 11.75 -1.49 -14.77
CA GLY A 354 12.85 -0.55 -14.99
C GLY A 354 13.36 0.12 -13.73
N ALA A 355 13.86 1.34 -13.89
CA ALA A 355 14.47 2.10 -12.82
C ALA A 355 14.12 3.59 -12.87
N ALA A 356 14.10 4.21 -11.70
CA ALA A 356 13.89 5.65 -11.53
C ALA A 356 14.86 6.23 -10.51
N VAL A 357 15.18 7.51 -10.67
CA VAL A 357 16.02 8.29 -9.76
C VAL A 357 15.35 9.63 -9.50
N ALA A 358 15.30 10.02 -8.24
CA ALA A 358 14.94 11.37 -7.82
C ALA A 358 16.14 12.04 -7.17
N TYR A 359 16.53 13.20 -7.69
CA TYR A 359 17.62 14.03 -7.18
C TYR A 359 17.05 15.33 -6.61
N ARG A 360 17.27 15.55 -5.31
CA ARG A 360 16.91 16.79 -4.62
C ARG A 360 18.09 17.76 -4.60
N PHE A 361 18.03 18.81 -5.42
CA PHE A 361 19.05 19.86 -5.42
C PHE A 361 19.02 20.65 -4.10
N ASN A 362 17.80 21.03 -3.68
CA ASN A 362 17.49 21.73 -2.44
C ASN A 362 16.00 21.52 -2.10
N ASP A 363 15.48 22.20 -1.08
CA ASP A 363 14.10 22.03 -0.62
C ASP A 363 13.02 22.57 -1.59
N ARG A 364 13.41 23.27 -2.66
CA ARG A 364 12.51 23.87 -3.66
C ARG A 364 12.63 23.26 -5.06
N LEU A 365 13.66 22.47 -5.33
CA LEU A 365 13.96 21.98 -6.67
C LEU A 365 14.37 20.51 -6.65
N GLN A 366 13.61 19.69 -7.37
CA GLN A 366 13.84 18.24 -7.50
C GLN A 366 13.72 17.81 -8.95
N LEU A 367 14.61 16.92 -9.38
CA LEU A 367 14.57 16.29 -10.70
C LEU A 367 14.24 14.82 -10.54
N HIS A 368 13.26 14.34 -11.31
CA HIS A 368 12.89 12.94 -11.38
C HIS A 368 13.18 12.43 -12.79
N LEU A 369 13.88 11.30 -12.89
CA LEU A 369 14.21 10.62 -14.13
C LEU A 369 13.79 9.16 -14.02
N ALA A 370 13.23 8.58 -15.08
CA ALA A 370 13.03 7.14 -15.14
C ALA A 370 13.08 6.58 -16.55
N TRP A 371 13.38 5.29 -16.63
CA TRP A 371 13.31 4.47 -17.82
C TRP A 371 12.57 3.18 -17.47
N ILE A 372 11.49 2.90 -18.19
CA ILE A 372 10.71 1.68 -18.03
C ILE A 372 10.43 1.04 -19.38
N ALA A 373 10.31 -0.28 -19.38
CA ALA A 373 9.85 -1.09 -20.49
C ALA A 373 8.62 -1.91 -20.06
N ASP A 374 7.87 -2.44 -21.03
CA ASP A 374 6.77 -3.36 -20.76
C ASP A 374 7.30 -4.63 -20.10
N GLY A 375 6.99 -4.80 -18.81
CA GLY A 375 7.49 -5.88 -17.98
C GLY A 375 7.04 -7.27 -18.40
N LEU A 376 5.98 -7.39 -19.22
CA LEU A 376 5.53 -8.68 -19.75
C LEU A 376 6.37 -9.17 -20.93
N VAL A 377 6.98 -8.23 -21.66
CA VAL A 377 7.77 -8.51 -22.87
C VAL A 377 9.26 -8.40 -22.58
N SER A 378 9.65 -7.48 -21.71
CA SER A 378 11.06 -7.16 -21.47
C SER A 378 11.84 -8.24 -20.72
N ASN A 379 11.16 -9.24 -20.15
CA ASN A 379 11.81 -10.41 -19.54
C ASN A 379 12.24 -11.46 -20.59
N GLN A 380 11.84 -11.30 -21.85
CA GLN A 380 12.22 -12.18 -22.95
C GLN A 380 13.61 -11.77 -23.48
N PRO A 381 14.59 -12.68 -23.57
CA PRO A 381 15.96 -12.35 -24.00
C PRO A 381 16.06 -11.69 -25.38
N ASN A 382 15.12 -11.97 -26.29
CA ASN A 382 15.11 -11.43 -27.65
C ASN A 382 14.53 -10.00 -27.74
N ASN A 383 13.90 -9.52 -26.69
CA ASN A 383 13.33 -8.17 -26.62
C ASN A 383 14.15 -7.36 -25.60
N GLY A 384 14.12 -7.77 -24.33
CA GLY A 384 14.80 -7.05 -23.26
C GLY A 384 14.19 -5.68 -22.98
N ILE A 385 14.88 -4.88 -22.16
CA ILE A 385 14.40 -3.57 -21.66
C ILE A 385 14.77 -2.37 -22.56
N PHE A 386 15.58 -2.59 -23.59
CA PHE A 386 16.09 -1.53 -24.48
C PHE A 386 15.74 -1.75 -25.95
N ASN A 387 15.32 -2.95 -26.33
CA ASN A 387 15.02 -3.29 -27.72
C ASN A 387 13.66 -3.98 -27.81
N ASN A 388 12.97 -3.80 -28.94
CA ASN A 388 11.75 -4.53 -29.32
C ASN A 388 10.65 -4.71 -28.22
N SER A 389 10.61 -3.80 -27.25
CA SER A 389 9.61 -3.72 -26.18
C SER A 389 9.04 -2.31 -26.18
N SER A 390 7.77 -2.16 -25.77
CA SER A 390 7.23 -0.83 -25.48
C SER A 390 8.04 -0.21 -24.33
N GLN A 391 8.47 1.03 -24.50
CA GLN A 391 9.42 1.70 -23.62
C GLN A 391 9.01 3.14 -23.39
N ALA A 392 9.31 3.67 -22.20
CA ALA A 392 9.05 5.06 -21.87
C ALA A 392 10.13 5.62 -20.95
N ALA A 393 10.55 6.84 -21.25
CA ALA A 393 11.47 7.62 -20.45
C ALA A 393 10.80 8.92 -20.01
N ILE A 394 10.91 9.27 -18.73
CA ILE A 394 10.34 10.51 -18.18
C ILE A 394 11.44 11.36 -17.53
N ALA A 395 11.33 12.67 -17.70
CA ALA A 395 12.05 13.66 -16.94
C ALA A 395 11.06 14.70 -16.40
N GLN A 396 11.05 14.91 -15.08
CA GLN A 396 10.25 15.97 -14.47
C GLN A 396 11.09 16.85 -13.55
N LEU A 397 10.97 18.16 -13.76
CA LEU A 397 11.44 19.17 -12.83
C LEU A 397 10.28 19.62 -11.93
N SER A 398 10.37 19.29 -10.64
CA SER A 398 9.42 19.72 -9.62
C SER A 398 9.97 20.95 -8.91
N ILE A 399 9.20 22.03 -8.93
CA ILE A 399 9.59 23.35 -8.42
C ILE A 399 8.57 23.75 -7.35
N THR A 400 9.05 24.07 -6.16
CA THR A 400 8.24 24.59 -5.04
C THR A 400 8.71 26.01 -4.71
N PRO A 401 8.25 27.06 -5.43
CA PRO A 401 8.73 28.42 -5.20
C PRO A 401 8.49 28.91 -3.77
N ASN A 402 7.39 28.47 -3.15
CA ASN A 402 7.00 28.78 -1.79
C ASN A 402 6.14 27.64 -1.21
N LYS A 403 5.75 27.71 0.07
CA LYS A 403 5.01 26.64 0.78
C LYS A 403 3.58 26.39 0.29
N GLN A 404 3.06 27.21 -0.62
CA GLN A 404 1.69 27.14 -1.11
C GLN A 404 1.62 26.73 -2.58
N LEU A 405 2.71 26.83 -3.34
CA LEU A 405 2.71 26.61 -4.78
C LEU A 405 3.75 25.55 -5.15
N ASP A 406 3.28 24.51 -5.84
CA ASP A 406 4.11 23.52 -6.52
C ASP A 406 3.84 23.61 -8.03
N LEU A 407 4.91 23.48 -8.82
CA LEU A 407 4.90 23.46 -10.28
C LEU A 407 5.66 22.23 -10.77
N GLY A 408 5.18 21.64 -11.87
CA GLY A 408 5.79 20.49 -12.52
C GLY A 408 5.98 20.78 -14.00
N LEU A 409 7.20 20.60 -14.49
CA LEU A 409 7.53 20.60 -15.91
C LEU A 409 8.00 19.21 -16.30
N THR A 410 7.27 18.55 -17.18
CA THR A 410 7.44 17.12 -17.47
C THR A 410 7.63 16.90 -18.96
N TYR A 411 8.59 16.04 -19.30
CA TYR A 411 8.79 15.51 -20.63
C TYR A 411 8.82 13.99 -20.56
N THR A 412 8.00 13.33 -21.38
CA THR A 412 7.94 11.87 -21.50
C THR A 412 8.11 11.47 -22.96
N ARG A 413 9.14 10.68 -23.25
CA ARG A 413 9.31 10.02 -24.54
C ARG A 413 8.83 8.58 -24.45
N LYS A 414 8.03 8.14 -25.42
CA LYS A 414 7.54 6.76 -25.49
C LYS A 414 7.82 6.15 -26.85
N TYR A 415 8.00 4.84 -26.87
CA TYR A 415 8.11 4.03 -28.07
C TYR A 415 7.24 2.80 -27.91
N TYR A 416 6.49 2.48 -28.97
CA TYR A 416 5.68 1.28 -29.08
C TYR A 416 6.04 0.55 -30.38
N PRO A 417 6.47 -0.72 -30.31
CA PRO A 417 6.67 -1.54 -31.49
C PRO A 417 5.36 -1.83 -32.24
N THR A 418 5.49 -2.22 -33.51
CA THR A 418 4.35 -2.69 -34.31
C THR A 418 3.65 -3.86 -33.61
N ASN A 419 2.31 -3.83 -33.53
CA ASN A 419 1.45 -4.83 -32.89
C ASN A 419 1.71 -5.06 -31.39
N SER A 420 2.22 -4.05 -30.68
CA SER A 420 2.46 -4.13 -29.21
C SER A 420 1.26 -3.76 -28.34
N GLY A 421 0.10 -3.44 -28.95
CA GLY A 421 -1.05 -2.91 -28.21
C GLY A 421 -0.90 -1.42 -27.89
N ASN A 422 -0.42 -0.63 -28.86
CA ASN A 422 -0.13 0.80 -28.74
C ASN A 422 -1.17 1.57 -27.92
N ASN A 423 -0.70 2.28 -26.90
CA ASN A 423 -1.57 2.92 -25.91
C ASN A 423 -0.93 4.21 -25.34
N LEU A 424 -0.83 5.24 -26.18
CA LEU A 424 -0.11 6.47 -25.88
C LEU A 424 -0.67 7.22 -24.66
N THR A 425 -1.97 7.11 -24.41
CA THR A 425 -2.67 7.83 -23.34
C THR A 425 -2.99 6.95 -22.13
N GLY A 426 -2.52 5.71 -22.14
CA GLY A 426 -2.83 4.72 -21.10
C GLY A 426 -4.32 4.44 -20.95
N GLY A 427 -5.08 4.48 -22.03
CA GLY A 427 -6.51 4.22 -22.09
C GLY A 427 -7.34 5.40 -21.60
N THR A 428 -6.97 6.62 -21.98
CA THR A 428 -7.68 7.86 -21.59
C THR A 428 -7.94 8.73 -22.82
N GLY A 429 -9.11 9.35 -22.93
CA GLY A 429 -9.47 10.16 -24.12
C GLY A 429 -9.97 9.31 -25.29
N SER A 430 -9.94 9.88 -26.50
CA SER A 430 -10.43 9.20 -27.70
C SER A 430 -9.59 8.00 -28.09
N ALA A 431 -10.19 7.10 -28.87
CA ALA A 431 -9.54 5.97 -29.52
C ALA A 431 -8.42 6.44 -30.46
N PHE A 432 -8.60 7.56 -31.15
CA PHE A 432 -7.57 8.15 -32.01
C PHE A 432 -6.39 8.69 -31.18
N ALA A 433 -6.64 9.38 -30.06
CA ALA A 433 -5.55 9.86 -29.21
C ALA A 433 -4.79 8.69 -28.55
N ARG A 434 -5.51 7.65 -28.15
CA ARG A 434 -4.94 6.42 -27.59
C ARG A 434 -4.00 5.74 -28.58
N ASN A 435 -4.41 5.68 -29.85
CA ASN A 435 -3.69 4.97 -30.90
C ASN A 435 -3.83 5.64 -32.29
N PRO A 436 -3.03 6.69 -32.56
CA PRO A 436 -3.22 7.53 -33.75
C PRO A 436 -2.97 6.81 -35.06
N PHE A 437 -2.03 5.85 -35.08
CA PHE A 437 -1.56 5.16 -36.29
C PHE A 437 -1.94 3.67 -36.33
N GLY A 438 -2.89 3.24 -35.51
CA GLY A 438 -3.22 1.82 -35.38
C GLY A 438 -2.05 1.02 -34.81
N GLN A 439 -1.84 -0.21 -35.23
CA GLN A 439 -0.78 -1.02 -34.64
C GLN A 439 0.61 -0.79 -35.25
N ASN A 440 0.84 0.32 -35.95
CA ASN A 440 2.16 0.66 -36.51
C ASN A 440 3.11 1.17 -35.43
N ALA A 441 4.42 0.91 -35.56
CA ALA A 441 5.39 1.40 -34.59
C ALA A 441 5.30 2.92 -34.43
N THR A 442 5.26 3.40 -33.19
CA THR A 442 4.99 4.80 -32.87
C THR A 442 5.96 5.32 -31.82
N ILE A 443 6.54 6.49 -32.07
CA ILE A 443 7.24 7.29 -31.06
C ILE A 443 6.32 8.43 -30.64
N SER A 444 6.36 8.84 -29.38
CA SER A 444 5.72 10.08 -28.96
C SER A 444 6.59 10.89 -28.01
N ASP A 445 6.60 12.20 -28.25
CA ASP A 445 7.20 13.23 -27.40
C ASP A 445 6.06 13.97 -26.69
N ASN A 446 5.99 13.82 -25.36
CA ASN A 446 4.88 14.30 -24.54
C ASN A 446 5.38 15.36 -23.57
N PHE A 447 4.79 16.55 -23.61
CA PHE A 447 5.12 17.70 -22.78
C PHE A 447 3.98 17.95 -21.79
N GLY A 448 4.33 18.17 -20.53
CA GLY A 448 3.39 18.39 -19.43
C GLY A 448 3.75 19.63 -18.62
N LEU A 449 2.73 20.41 -18.29
CA LEU A 449 2.76 21.45 -17.28
C LEU A 449 1.73 21.12 -16.22
N GLU A 450 2.13 21.16 -14.94
CA GLU A 450 1.24 20.94 -13.81
C GLU A 450 1.45 22.01 -12.73
N PHE A 451 0.39 22.31 -11.99
CA PHE A 451 0.49 23.18 -10.82
C PHE A 451 -0.48 22.75 -9.71
N SER A 452 -0.09 23.05 -8.47
CA SER A 452 -0.90 22.91 -7.27
C SER A 452 -0.71 24.14 -6.41
N TRP A 453 -1.78 24.91 -6.25
CA TRP A 453 -1.79 26.12 -5.44
C TRP A 453 -2.75 25.97 -4.25
N LYS A 454 -2.16 25.83 -3.07
CA LYS A 454 -2.86 25.88 -1.79
C LYS A 454 -3.20 27.33 -1.44
N VAL A 455 -4.30 27.82 -2.02
CA VAL A 455 -4.83 29.17 -1.80
C VAL A 455 -5.05 29.43 -0.31
N ASN A 456 -5.64 28.46 0.41
CA ASN A 456 -5.78 28.48 1.86
C ASN A 456 -5.90 27.05 2.42
N PRO A 457 -5.93 26.82 3.76
CA PRO A 457 -6.00 25.48 4.32
C PRO A 457 -7.21 24.63 3.93
N ARG A 458 -8.30 25.25 3.44
CA ARG A 458 -9.56 24.60 3.05
C ARG A 458 -9.80 24.61 1.53
N PHE A 459 -8.87 25.16 0.75
CA PHE A 459 -9.03 25.25 -0.70
C PHE A 459 -7.68 25.18 -1.41
N THR A 460 -7.57 24.20 -2.31
CA THR A 460 -6.46 24.07 -3.26
C THR A 460 -7.03 24.13 -4.68
N PHE A 461 -6.40 24.95 -5.51
CA PHE A 461 -6.62 25.01 -6.95
C PHE A 461 -5.43 24.38 -7.65
N GLY A 462 -5.67 23.47 -8.59
CA GLY A 462 -4.63 22.81 -9.37
C GLY A 462 -5.05 22.59 -10.81
N GLY A 463 -4.18 21.96 -11.57
CA GLY A 463 -4.48 21.61 -12.95
C GLY A 463 -3.25 21.18 -13.72
N TRP A 464 -3.52 20.76 -14.95
CA TRP A 464 -2.49 20.35 -15.89
C TRP A 464 -2.83 20.74 -17.33
N PHE A 465 -1.80 20.83 -18.15
CA PHE A 465 -1.86 20.90 -19.60
C PHE A 465 -0.87 19.89 -20.18
N GLY A 466 -1.27 19.21 -21.25
CA GLY A 466 -0.45 18.25 -21.96
C GLY A 466 -0.51 18.46 -23.47
N TYR A 467 0.64 18.39 -24.11
CA TYR A 467 0.81 18.43 -25.56
C TYR A 467 1.68 17.25 -25.99
N THR A 468 1.23 16.49 -26.98
CA THR A 468 1.93 15.30 -27.46
C THR A 468 2.09 15.38 -28.97
N GLN A 469 3.31 15.12 -29.42
CA GLN A 469 3.63 14.88 -30.83
C GLN A 469 3.90 13.38 -30.98
N ALA A 470 3.12 12.71 -31.81
CA ALA A 470 3.28 11.29 -32.09
C ALA A 470 3.67 11.12 -33.56
N ASN A 471 4.67 10.27 -33.81
CA ASN A 471 5.17 10.00 -35.15
C ASN A 471 5.18 8.49 -35.38
N GLN A 472 4.66 8.06 -36.52
CA GLN A 472 4.80 6.70 -37.01
C GLN A 472 6.23 6.49 -37.51
N VAL A 473 6.88 5.41 -37.08
CA VAL A 473 8.30 5.15 -37.38
C VAL A 473 8.54 3.84 -38.14
N ASP A 474 7.48 3.13 -38.48
CA ASP A 474 7.51 1.93 -39.32
C ASP A 474 6.24 1.86 -40.18
N GLY A 475 6.36 1.41 -41.43
CA GLY A 475 5.24 1.31 -42.37
C GLY A 475 4.64 2.64 -42.84
N GLY A 476 5.34 3.77 -42.66
CA GLY A 476 4.89 5.12 -43.01
C GLY A 476 5.68 6.20 -42.25
N ASP A 477 5.34 7.46 -42.52
CA ASP A 477 5.94 8.66 -41.89
C ASP A 477 4.80 9.67 -41.64
N ASN A 478 3.95 9.32 -40.68
CA ASN A 478 2.71 10.02 -40.34
C ASN A 478 2.86 10.68 -38.97
N ASP A 479 2.35 11.89 -38.81
CA ASP A 479 2.38 12.72 -37.62
C ASP A 479 0.98 12.98 -37.04
N ALA A 480 0.88 12.98 -35.72
CA ALA A 480 -0.34 13.30 -34.99
C ALA A 480 -0.06 14.20 -33.78
N ASN A 481 -0.87 15.25 -33.61
CA ASN A 481 -0.82 16.14 -32.45
C ASN A 481 -1.99 15.85 -31.52
N ILE A 482 -1.71 15.70 -30.23
CA ILE A 482 -2.70 15.39 -29.19
C ILE A 482 -2.62 16.43 -28.08
N ILE A 483 -3.77 16.92 -27.61
CA ILE A 483 -3.86 17.84 -26.46
C ILE A 483 -4.72 17.25 -25.35
N ASN A 484 -4.42 17.64 -24.10
CA ASN A 484 -5.31 17.44 -22.97
C ASN A 484 -5.10 18.53 -21.91
N CYS A 485 -6.11 18.82 -21.11
CA CYS A 485 -5.97 19.74 -19.99
C CYS A 485 -7.04 19.51 -18.92
N ALA A 486 -6.76 19.89 -17.68
CA ALA A 486 -7.80 19.97 -16.66
C ALA A 486 -7.47 20.99 -15.59
N LEU A 487 -8.53 21.43 -14.90
CA LEU A 487 -8.50 22.20 -13.68
C LEU A 487 -9.12 21.38 -12.55
N THR A 488 -8.51 21.44 -11.37
CA THR A 488 -8.94 20.72 -10.18
C THR A 488 -9.18 21.68 -9.02
N PHE A 489 -10.26 21.42 -8.29
CA PHE A 489 -10.69 22.21 -7.15
C PHE A 489 -10.87 21.26 -5.97
N ALA A 490 -9.99 21.36 -4.98
CA ALA A 490 -10.02 20.52 -3.79
C ALA A 490 -10.46 21.33 -2.58
N PHE A 491 -11.39 20.75 -1.82
CA PHE A 491 -11.94 21.34 -0.60
C PHE A 491 -11.67 20.42 0.60
N PRO A 492 -10.46 20.44 1.18
CA PRO A 492 -10.16 19.72 2.41
C PRO A 492 -11.05 20.19 3.57
N ASP A 493 -11.46 19.24 4.41
CA ASP A 493 -12.32 19.47 5.58
C ASP A 493 -13.67 20.14 5.23
N LEU A 494 -14.16 19.96 3.99
CA LEU A 494 -15.46 20.51 3.58
C LEU A 494 -16.59 19.89 4.42
N PHE A 495 -17.39 20.75 5.06
CA PHE A 495 -18.45 20.43 6.03
C PHE A 495 -18.02 19.73 7.33
N SER A 496 -17.02 18.84 7.30
CA SER A 496 -16.49 18.17 8.50
C SER A 496 -15.01 17.84 8.35
N LYS A 497 -14.32 17.74 9.50
CA LYS A 497 -12.88 17.45 9.56
C LYS A 497 -12.59 16.04 9.02
N GLY A 498 -11.62 15.96 8.11
CA GLY A 498 -11.18 14.76 7.44
C GLY A 498 -11.97 14.40 6.19
N ASN A 499 -13.04 15.14 5.86
CA ASN A 499 -13.76 14.98 4.60
C ASN A 499 -13.05 15.71 3.45
N LEU A 500 -13.35 15.34 2.21
CA LEU A 500 -12.77 15.97 1.03
C LEU A 500 -13.85 16.11 -0.06
N GLY A 501 -14.12 17.34 -0.48
CA GLY A 501 -14.85 17.62 -1.72
C GLY A 501 -13.89 17.85 -2.88
N GLY A 502 -14.29 17.43 -4.08
CA GLY A 502 -13.48 17.60 -5.29
C GLY A 502 -14.32 17.90 -6.52
N ILE A 503 -13.78 18.76 -7.39
CA ILE A 503 -14.29 19.01 -8.74
C ILE A 503 -13.12 18.95 -9.72
N THR A 504 -13.27 18.24 -10.83
CA THR A 504 -12.34 18.22 -11.96
C THR A 504 -13.09 18.59 -13.23
N ILE A 505 -12.55 19.54 -13.99
CA ILE A 505 -13.10 19.97 -15.28
C ILE A 505 -11.96 19.93 -16.28
N GLY A 506 -12.11 19.22 -17.40
CA GLY A 506 -11.04 19.15 -18.37
C GLY A 506 -11.44 18.58 -19.72
N ILE A 507 -10.48 18.58 -20.64
CA ILE A 507 -10.55 17.98 -21.96
C ILE A 507 -9.68 16.72 -21.91
N PRO A 508 -10.28 15.51 -22.00
CA PRO A 508 -9.54 14.28 -22.20
C PRO A 508 -8.64 14.33 -23.44
N PRO A 509 -7.63 13.46 -23.58
CA PRO A 509 -6.78 13.42 -24.76
C PRO A 509 -7.57 13.40 -26.07
N LYS A 510 -7.34 14.42 -26.89
CA LYS A 510 -7.95 14.66 -28.19
C LYS A 510 -6.89 14.80 -29.26
N VAL A 511 -7.08 14.18 -30.43
CA VAL A 511 -6.26 14.43 -31.64
C VAL A 511 -6.71 15.72 -32.32
N THR A 512 -5.79 16.68 -32.48
CA THR A 512 -6.06 17.97 -33.13
C THR A 512 -5.59 18.03 -34.58
N SER A 513 -4.67 17.16 -34.97
CA SER A 513 -4.25 16.98 -36.36
C SER A 513 -3.68 15.57 -36.54
N ASN A 514 -3.92 14.94 -37.69
CA ASN A 514 -3.41 13.62 -38.03
C ASN A 514 -3.42 13.41 -39.55
N ASP A 515 -2.26 13.10 -40.12
CA ASP A 515 -2.11 12.77 -41.55
C ASP A 515 -2.41 11.30 -41.87
N PHE A 516 -2.52 10.44 -40.85
CA PHE A 516 -2.83 9.03 -41.04
C PHE A 516 -4.28 8.82 -41.50
N ILE A 517 -4.40 8.15 -42.65
CA ILE A 517 -5.68 7.82 -43.27
C ILE A 517 -5.99 6.34 -43.04
N SER A 518 -7.17 6.06 -42.50
CA SER A 518 -7.70 4.71 -42.30
C SER A 518 -9.08 4.61 -42.94
N ALA A 519 -9.26 3.64 -43.84
CA ALA A 519 -10.51 3.47 -44.60
C ALA A 519 -10.99 4.76 -45.31
N GLY A 520 -10.05 5.57 -45.81
CA GLY A 520 -10.35 6.83 -46.50
C GLY A 520 -10.71 8.00 -45.60
N GLN A 521 -10.63 7.85 -44.26
CA GLN A 521 -10.92 8.91 -43.29
C GLN A 521 -9.65 9.26 -42.50
N GLN A 522 -9.45 10.55 -42.23
CA GLN A 522 -8.43 11.00 -41.30
C GLN A 522 -8.83 10.64 -39.86
N ARG A 523 -7.84 10.36 -39.02
CA ARG A 523 -8.05 10.07 -37.60
C ARG A 523 -7.87 11.32 -36.74
N GLU A 524 -8.69 12.32 -37.04
CA GLU A 524 -8.81 13.55 -36.28
C GLU A 524 -10.11 13.56 -35.50
N ASP A 525 -10.09 14.15 -34.31
CA ASP A 525 -11.29 14.30 -33.51
C ASP A 525 -11.99 15.62 -33.89
N PRO A 526 -13.22 15.61 -34.42
CA PRO A 526 -13.86 16.80 -34.99
C PRO A 526 -14.28 17.82 -33.90
N ASP A 527 -14.67 17.35 -32.71
CA ASP A 527 -15.27 18.15 -31.64
C ASP A 527 -14.47 18.13 -30.34
N THR A 528 -14.88 18.89 -29.35
CA THR A 528 -14.22 18.90 -28.03
C THR A 528 -15.18 18.39 -26.96
N SER A 529 -14.73 17.39 -26.21
CA SER A 529 -15.48 16.78 -25.11
C SER A 529 -15.00 17.37 -23.82
N LEU A 530 -15.93 17.68 -22.93
CA LEU A 530 -15.63 18.06 -21.56
C LEU A 530 -15.88 16.87 -20.65
N HIS A 531 -14.92 16.63 -19.76
CA HIS A 531 -15.05 15.74 -18.61
C HIS A 531 -15.32 16.60 -17.38
N LEU A 532 -16.50 16.45 -16.80
CA LEU A 532 -16.91 17.16 -15.59
C LEU A 532 -17.08 16.12 -14.48
N GLU A 533 -16.22 16.12 -13.48
CA GLU A 533 -16.28 15.19 -12.35
C GLU A 533 -16.46 15.94 -11.04
N THR A 534 -17.31 15.40 -10.16
CA THR A 534 -17.35 15.83 -8.76
C THR A 534 -17.54 14.64 -7.83
N PHE A 535 -17.00 14.77 -6.63
CA PHE A 535 -17.16 13.78 -5.58
C PHE A 535 -17.12 14.41 -4.20
N TYR A 536 -17.61 13.66 -3.21
CA TYR A 536 -17.49 14.04 -1.82
C TYR A 536 -17.14 12.83 -0.95
N THR A 537 -15.95 12.82 -0.35
CA THR A 537 -15.50 11.74 0.54
C THR A 537 -15.97 12.01 1.97
N PHE A 538 -16.90 11.19 2.44
CA PHE A 538 -17.28 11.09 3.85
C PHE A 538 -16.30 10.19 4.60
N ARG A 539 -15.59 10.75 5.58
CA ARG A 539 -14.76 9.97 6.50
C ARG A 539 -15.61 9.47 7.66
N ILE A 540 -15.92 8.18 7.66
CA ILE A 540 -16.66 7.56 8.76
C ILE A 540 -15.74 7.39 9.98
N ASN A 541 -14.52 6.92 9.76
CA ASN A 541 -13.46 6.84 10.76
C ASN A 541 -12.07 6.84 10.08
N ASN A 542 -11.01 6.41 10.77
CA ASN A 542 -9.65 6.37 10.20
C ASN A 542 -9.51 5.35 9.06
N ASN A 543 -10.29 4.28 9.12
CA ASN A 543 -10.16 3.09 8.28
C ASN A 543 -11.24 3.03 7.19
N VAL A 544 -12.40 3.66 7.40
CA VAL A 544 -13.58 3.54 6.51
C VAL A 544 -13.98 4.89 5.95
N ARG A 545 -14.15 4.94 4.62
CA ARG A 545 -14.62 6.10 3.86
C ARG A 545 -15.73 5.70 2.89
N VAL A 546 -16.66 6.61 2.65
CA VAL A 546 -17.73 6.46 1.64
C VAL A 546 -17.67 7.68 0.73
N THR A 547 -17.66 7.46 -0.58
CA THR A 547 -17.48 8.53 -1.58
C THR A 547 -18.47 8.36 -2.72
N PRO A 548 -19.60 9.09 -2.74
CA PRO A 548 -20.34 9.32 -3.97
C PRO A 548 -19.49 10.13 -4.96
N ILE A 549 -19.50 9.70 -6.22
CA ILE A 549 -18.87 10.34 -7.36
C ILE A 549 -19.88 10.37 -8.50
N ILE A 550 -19.87 11.46 -9.25
CA ILE A 550 -20.54 11.56 -10.55
C ILE A 550 -19.59 12.21 -11.54
N TYR A 551 -19.59 11.75 -12.79
CA TYR A 551 -18.97 12.49 -13.87
C TYR A 551 -19.76 12.41 -15.18
N LEU A 552 -19.64 13.47 -15.97
CA LEU A 552 -20.27 13.65 -17.28
C LEU A 552 -19.18 13.78 -18.34
N ILE A 553 -19.40 13.11 -19.46
CA ILE A 553 -18.64 13.23 -20.70
C ILE A 553 -19.57 13.82 -21.75
N THR A 554 -19.32 15.06 -22.20
CA THR A 554 -20.32 15.79 -23.00
C THR A 554 -20.42 15.35 -24.45
N LYS A 555 -19.30 14.94 -25.04
CA LYS A 555 -19.20 14.52 -26.45
C LYS A 555 -18.23 13.33 -26.53
N PRO A 556 -18.62 12.13 -26.09
CA PRO A 556 -17.74 10.96 -26.09
C PRO A 556 -17.00 10.79 -27.42
N GLU A 557 -15.74 10.34 -27.35
CA GLU A 557 -14.85 10.27 -28.54
C GLU A 557 -14.66 11.60 -29.27
N HIS A 558 -14.89 12.73 -28.60
CA HIS A 558 -14.69 14.05 -29.20
C HIS A 558 -15.51 14.24 -30.49
N ASN A 559 -16.75 13.75 -30.49
CA ASN A 559 -17.68 13.80 -31.61
C ASN A 559 -19.06 14.22 -31.10
N ASP A 560 -19.64 15.28 -31.66
CA ASP A 560 -20.94 15.82 -31.23
C ASP A 560 -22.16 15.03 -31.70
N ASN A 561 -21.96 14.03 -32.57
CA ASN A 561 -22.98 13.06 -32.92
C ASN A 561 -23.19 12.00 -31.85
N ASN A 562 -22.29 11.89 -30.87
CA ASN A 562 -22.44 10.98 -29.74
C ASN A 562 -23.14 11.69 -28.59
N ASP A 563 -24.14 11.03 -28.01
CA ASP A 563 -24.85 11.57 -26.85
C ASP A 563 -23.96 11.63 -25.60
N PRO A 564 -24.23 12.57 -24.67
CA PRO A 564 -23.48 12.67 -23.43
C PRO A 564 -23.65 11.42 -22.56
N ILE A 565 -22.54 10.98 -21.96
CA ILE A 565 -22.52 9.82 -21.04
C ILE A 565 -22.33 10.30 -19.60
N TRP A 566 -23.18 9.83 -18.70
CA TRP A 566 -23.09 10.04 -17.25
C TRP A 566 -22.61 8.78 -16.56
N VAL A 567 -21.75 8.91 -15.56
CA VAL A 567 -21.32 7.79 -14.73
C VAL A 567 -21.54 8.13 -13.27
N GLY A 568 -22.31 7.27 -12.59
CA GLY A 568 -22.59 7.36 -11.16
C GLY A 568 -21.85 6.28 -10.40
N VAL A 569 -21.15 6.64 -9.33
CA VAL A 569 -20.39 5.69 -8.51
C VAL A 569 -20.60 5.96 -7.02
N LEU A 570 -20.86 4.91 -6.26
CA LEU A 570 -20.72 4.90 -4.80
C LEU A 570 -19.55 4.00 -4.41
N ARG A 571 -18.44 4.63 -4.02
CA ARG A 571 -17.23 3.94 -3.55
C ARG A 571 -17.21 3.84 -2.04
N THR A 572 -17.05 2.64 -1.49
CA THR A 572 -16.73 2.43 -0.07
C THR A 572 -15.32 1.87 0.06
N SER A 573 -14.46 2.51 0.85
CA SER A 573 -13.05 2.14 0.98
C SER A 573 -12.69 1.80 2.42
N PHE A 574 -11.95 0.71 2.58
CA PHE A 574 -11.41 0.19 3.83
C PHE A 574 -9.88 0.20 3.75
N ALA A 575 -9.20 0.68 4.78
CA ALA A 575 -7.74 0.66 4.91
C ALA A 575 -7.35 0.14 6.30
N PHE A 576 -6.37 -0.77 6.38
CA PHE A 576 -5.94 -1.39 7.64
C PHE A 576 -4.44 -1.73 7.65
#